data_AF-A0A7C4KK21-F1
#
_entry.id   AF-A0A7C4KK21-F1
#
_cell.length_a   1.000
_cell.length_b   1.000
_cell.length_c   1.000
_cell.angle_alpha   90.00
_cell.angle_beta   90.00
_cell.angle_gamma   90.00
#
_symmetry.space_group_name_H-M   'P 1'
#
loop_
_entity.id
_entity.type
_entity.pdbx_description
1 polymer ?
#
loop_
_entity_poly.entity_id
_entity_poly.type
_entity_poly.pdbx_seq_one_letter_code
_entity_poly.pdbx_strand_id
1 'polypeptide(L)'
;MKPDTLLLRLEGPLQAWGHYESKFAIRRAAEAPTKSGVIGLLLAALGIPRTSAPDDWLGRLNSLLMGVRVDRPGVRWWDYHTVGAGLKMRTAEGKNKDGPLLTRREFLCDASFLVALNGEPALIKELYQALQQPKWTLYLGRKCCPPSRPILAHAPGCHKDLPSALQSVPWEKRYADDTTPEKLEALLEWRPSDQQPNAPDDAEIWYDAPQCLEPPAHGPRFITRTAFSVAPDGQVTVAPQHQQQLPLPPPRPRANYNNSAYQRARDKRLHADHGLCVFCKNPATTVQHITYRRAGGNETTEDLRSLCRLCHDAVTMIEYGLGLEMGRINPEDPQWRDAILKKRTEIIQFRSLENRRRFLQPEEV
;
A
#
# COMPACT_ATOMS: atom_id res chain seq x y z
N MET A 1 37.21 11.02 4.57
CA MET A 1 36.54 10.31 3.46
C MET A 1 35.76 11.32 2.63
N LYS A 2 35.55 11.07 1.33
CA LYS A 2 34.73 11.96 0.49
C LYS A 2 33.24 11.66 0.79
N PRO A 3 32.37 12.67 0.97
CA PRO A 3 30.95 12.45 1.23
C PRO A 3 30.30 11.60 0.15
N ASP A 4 29.59 10.56 0.56
CA ASP A 4 28.87 9.60 -0.30
C ASP A 4 27.34 9.72 -0.16
N THR A 5 26.89 10.60 0.73
CA THR A 5 25.47 10.75 1.04
C THR A 5 25.07 12.21 1.09
N LEU A 6 24.00 12.54 0.38
CA LEU A 6 23.35 13.86 0.36
C LEU A 6 22.08 13.81 1.20
N LEU A 7 21.92 14.77 2.11
CA LEU A 7 20.76 14.90 2.99
C LEU A 7 19.91 16.10 2.56
N LEU A 8 18.62 15.89 2.32
CA LEU A 8 17.68 16.92 1.88
C LEU A 8 16.54 17.07 2.90
N ARG A 9 16.32 18.29 3.37
CA ARG A 9 15.15 18.64 4.19
C ARG A 9 14.01 19.06 3.29
N LEU A 10 12.99 18.21 3.17
CA LEU A 10 11.79 18.49 2.38
C LEU A 10 10.64 18.83 3.32
N GLU A 11 10.55 20.11 3.63
CA GLU A 11 9.58 20.67 4.56
C GLU A 11 8.87 21.86 3.92
N GLY A 12 7.55 21.93 4.06
CA GLY A 12 6.75 23.01 3.53
C GLY A 12 5.28 22.92 3.99
N PRO A 13 4.51 24.02 3.85
CA PRO A 13 3.11 24.04 4.23
C PRO A 13 2.26 23.07 3.39
N LEU A 14 2.63 22.90 2.12
CA LEU A 14 2.03 21.97 1.18
C LEU A 14 3.15 21.21 0.45
N GLN A 15 2.93 19.92 0.20
CA GLN A 15 3.77 19.09 -0.67
C GLN A 15 2.89 18.23 -1.56
N ALA A 16 3.40 17.79 -2.73
CA ALA A 16 2.64 16.91 -3.61
C ALA A 16 3.55 16.03 -4.47
N TRP A 17 3.81 14.81 -3.99
CA TRP A 17 4.63 13.82 -4.68
C TRP A 17 3.73 12.89 -5.48
N GLY A 18 3.90 12.78 -6.80
CA GLY A 18 2.93 12.09 -7.65
C GLY A 18 2.76 10.61 -7.31
N HIS A 19 1.52 10.16 -7.06
CA HIS A 19 1.20 8.74 -6.84
C HIS A 19 0.86 8.02 -8.17
N TYR A 20 1.19 6.73 -8.27
CA TYR A 20 0.96 5.92 -9.48
C TYR A 20 -0.54 5.76 -9.84
N GLU A 21 -1.43 5.91 -8.86
CA GLU A 21 -2.88 5.87 -9.06
C GLU A 21 -3.47 7.18 -9.63
N SER A 22 -2.65 8.19 -9.92
CA SER A 22 -3.13 9.44 -10.53
C SER A 22 -3.67 9.18 -11.94
N LYS A 23 -4.98 9.36 -12.14
CA LYS A 23 -5.65 9.16 -13.43
C LYS A 23 -6.38 10.43 -13.87
N PHE A 24 -6.05 10.91 -15.06
CA PHE A 24 -6.72 12.04 -15.73
C PHE A 24 -6.86 13.30 -14.85
N ALA A 25 -8.09 13.62 -14.46
CA ALA A 25 -8.47 14.79 -13.67
C ALA A 25 -8.17 14.65 -12.16
N ILE A 26 -7.88 13.44 -11.69
CA ILE A 26 -7.56 13.16 -10.29
C ILE A 26 -6.04 13.01 -10.17
N ARG A 27 -5.43 13.90 -9.41
CA ARG A 27 -3.98 13.91 -9.14
C ARG A 27 -3.74 13.59 -7.68
N ARG A 28 -3.37 12.34 -7.40
CA ARG A 28 -3.08 11.85 -6.04
C ARG A 28 -1.65 12.21 -5.61
N ALA A 29 -1.45 12.29 -4.30
CA ALA A 29 -0.14 12.47 -3.68
C ALA A 29 0.25 11.19 -2.94
N ALA A 30 1.48 10.74 -3.12
CA ALA A 30 2.10 9.72 -2.30
C ALA A 30 2.27 10.25 -0.88
N GLU A 31 2.39 9.34 0.09
CA GLU A 31 2.58 9.67 1.51
C GLU A 31 3.95 10.25 1.85
N ALA A 32 4.92 10.10 0.93
CA ALA A 32 6.28 10.57 1.11
C ALA A 32 6.89 10.98 -0.24
N PRO A 33 8.01 11.72 -0.24
CA PRO A 33 8.79 12.05 -1.42
C PRO A 33 9.09 10.85 -2.30
N THR A 34 8.66 10.93 -3.56
CA THR A 34 8.95 9.90 -4.58
C THR A 34 10.32 10.11 -5.21
N LYS A 35 10.94 9.04 -5.73
CA LYS A 35 12.24 9.12 -6.41
C LYS A 35 12.19 10.07 -7.60
N SER A 36 11.16 9.95 -8.42
CA SER A 36 10.92 10.86 -9.55
C SER A 36 10.77 12.32 -9.12
N GLY A 37 10.09 12.59 -8.00
CA GLY A 37 9.94 13.93 -7.46
C GLY A 37 11.28 14.53 -7.00
N VAL A 38 12.07 13.76 -6.25
CA VAL A 38 13.38 14.18 -5.77
C VAL A 38 14.38 14.33 -6.93
N ILE A 39 14.40 13.40 -7.89
CA ILE A 39 15.23 13.50 -9.09
C ILE A 39 14.84 14.73 -9.92
N GLY A 40 13.55 15.00 -10.10
CA GLY A 40 13.08 16.21 -10.79
C GLY A 40 13.55 17.50 -10.10
N LEU A 41 13.59 17.52 -8.77
CA LEU A 41 14.12 18.62 -7.98
C LEU A 41 15.63 18.81 -8.21
N LEU A 42 16.40 17.71 -8.23
CA LEU A 42 17.84 17.75 -8.50
C LEU A 42 18.15 18.23 -9.93
N LEU A 43 17.40 17.74 -10.91
CA LEU A 43 17.51 18.20 -12.30
C LEU A 43 17.21 19.69 -12.43
N ALA A 44 16.25 20.20 -11.65
CA ALA A 44 15.95 21.62 -11.61
C ALA A 44 17.11 22.45 -11.02
N ALA A 45 17.77 21.94 -9.97
CA ALA A 45 18.96 22.57 -9.41
C ALA A 45 20.11 22.62 -10.45
N LEU A 46 20.34 21.51 -11.16
CA LEU A 46 21.34 21.40 -12.22
C LEU A 46 21.00 22.23 -13.48
N GLY A 47 19.71 22.56 -13.66
CA GLY A 47 19.14 23.20 -14.85
C GLY A 47 19.17 22.31 -16.10
N ILE A 48 18.84 21.03 -15.94
CA ILE A 48 18.82 20.04 -17.01
C ILE A 48 17.41 19.96 -17.62
N PRO A 49 17.23 20.26 -18.91
CA PRO A 49 15.94 20.15 -19.58
C PRO A 49 15.36 18.74 -19.56
N ARG A 50 14.03 18.63 -19.61
CA ARG A 50 13.33 17.33 -19.62
C ARG A 50 13.76 16.45 -20.78
N THR A 51 14.03 17.05 -21.94
CA THR A 51 14.40 16.36 -23.17
C THR A 51 15.82 15.78 -23.13
N SER A 52 16.74 16.37 -22.36
CA SER A 52 18.14 15.90 -22.26
C SER A 52 18.39 15.03 -21.02
N ALA A 53 17.42 14.95 -20.09
CA ALA A 53 17.58 14.18 -18.87
C ALA A 53 17.75 12.65 -19.11
N PRO A 54 17.02 12.00 -20.05
CA PRO A 54 17.11 10.56 -20.24
C PRO A 54 18.49 10.05 -20.66
N ASP A 55 19.21 10.81 -21.49
CA ASP A 55 20.46 10.35 -22.12
C ASP A 55 21.59 10.21 -21.10
N ASP A 56 21.78 11.22 -20.25
CA ASP A 56 22.97 11.31 -19.37
C ASP A 56 22.66 11.33 -17.88
N TRP A 57 21.46 11.74 -17.47
CA TRP A 57 21.17 12.05 -16.07
C TRP A 57 20.30 11.01 -15.38
N LEU A 58 19.24 10.51 -16.02
CA LEU A 58 18.31 9.60 -15.34
C LEU A 58 18.99 8.30 -14.90
N GLY A 59 19.90 7.74 -15.70
CA GLY A 59 20.69 6.56 -15.30
C GLY A 59 21.55 6.82 -14.06
N ARG A 60 22.31 7.92 -14.06
CA ARG A 60 23.17 8.35 -12.94
C ARG A 60 22.37 8.64 -11.67
N LEU A 61 21.22 9.32 -11.80
CA LEU A 61 20.39 9.69 -10.65
C LEU A 61 19.57 8.51 -10.12
N ASN A 62 19.14 7.59 -10.99
CA ASN A 62 18.49 6.35 -10.56
C ASN A 62 19.47 5.39 -9.86
N SER A 63 20.77 5.47 -10.13
CA SER A 63 21.77 4.64 -9.45
C SER A 63 21.91 4.99 -7.96
N LEU A 64 21.51 6.20 -7.54
CA LEU A 64 21.47 6.59 -6.13
C LEU A 64 20.43 5.78 -5.35
N LEU A 65 20.83 5.27 -4.19
CA LEU A 65 19.91 4.70 -3.20
C LEU A 65 19.21 5.84 -2.45
N MET A 66 17.91 5.71 -2.25
CA MET A 66 17.10 6.74 -1.59
C MET A 66 16.45 6.19 -0.32
N GLY A 67 16.66 6.88 0.79
CA GLY A 67 15.96 6.68 2.05
C GLY A 67 15.15 7.93 2.41
N VAL A 68 13.98 7.76 3.01
CA VAL A 68 13.13 8.86 3.45
C VAL A 68 12.71 8.59 4.88
N ARG A 69 13.09 9.47 5.81
CA ARG A 69 12.56 9.50 7.17
C ARG A 69 11.39 10.48 7.23
N VAL A 70 10.27 10.01 7.74
CA VAL A 70 9.02 10.75 7.89
C VAL A 70 9.05 11.44 9.26
N ASP A 71 9.60 12.65 9.32
CA ASP A 71 9.65 13.45 10.55
C ASP A 71 8.25 13.93 10.94
N ARG A 72 7.42 14.21 9.94
CA ARG A 72 5.99 14.45 10.10
C ARG A 72 5.25 14.01 8.84
N PRO A 73 4.28 13.07 8.95
CA PRO A 73 3.56 12.55 7.78
C PRO A 73 2.68 13.61 7.11
N GLY A 74 2.27 14.63 7.87
CA GLY A 74 1.31 15.63 7.43
C GLY A 74 -0.11 15.10 7.31
N VAL A 75 -1.02 15.95 6.84
CA VAL A 75 -2.44 15.63 6.64
C VAL A 75 -2.77 15.71 5.16
N ARG A 76 -3.43 14.69 4.61
CA ARG A 76 -3.86 14.70 3.21
C ARG A 76 -5.05 15.65 3.02
N TRP A 77 -4.98 16.49 2.01
CA TRP A 77 -6.03 17.47 1.68
C TRP A 77 -6.34 17.48 0.18
N TRP A 78 -7.60 17.75 -0.16
CA TRP A 78 -8.07 17.87 -1.55
C TRP A 78 -8.27 19.33 -1.96
N ASP A 79 -7.62 19.71 -3.06
CA ASP A 79 -7.84 20.98 -3.76
C ASP A 79 -8.80 20.79 -4.95
N TYR A 80 -9.86 21.60 -4.97
CA TYR A 80 -10.80 21.68 -6.09
C TYR A 80 -10.28 22.72 -7.08
N HIS A 81 -9.63 22.24 -8.14
CA HIS A 81 -8.81 23.09 -9.00
C HIS A 81 -9.42 23.24 -10.39
N THR A 82 -9.99 24.42 -10.65
CA THR A 82 -10.69 24.76 -11.89
C THR A 82 -9.78 25.60 -12.80
N VAL A 83 -9.67 25.24 -14.08
CA VAL A 83 -8.89 25.98 -15.08
C VAL A 83 -9.82 26.40 -16.22
N GLY A 84 -9.65 27.62 -16.73
CA GLY A 84 -10.37 28.09 -17.92
C GLY A 84 -11.82 28.51 -17.68
N ALA A 85 -12.19 28.86 -16.44
CA ALA A 85 -13.51 29.43 -16.16
C ALA A 85 -13.69 30.75 -16.95
N GLY A 86 -14.73 30.81 -17.78
CA GLY A 86 -14.98 31.95 -18.67
C GLY A 86 -14.02 32.08 -19.86
N LEU A 87 -13.16 31.07 -20.12
CA LEU A 87 -12.21 31.06 -21.23
C LEU A 87 -12.48 29.91 -22.19
N LYS A 88 -12.17 30.11 -23.48
CA LYS A 88 -12.15 29.06 -24.49
C LYS A 88 -10.81 28.34 -24.45
N MET A 89 -10.80 27.06 -24.11
CA MET A 89 -9.57 26.26 -24.04
C MET A 89 -9.30 25.58 -25.38
N ARG A 90 -8.05 25.62 -25.86
CA ARG A 90 -7.65 24.90 -27.09
C ARG A 90 -7.51 23.41 -26.84
N THR A 91 -8.02 22.59 -27.77
CA THR A 91 -7.81 21.14 -27.82
C THR A 91 -6.56 20.80 -28.62
N ALA A 92 -6.09 19.54 -28.53
CA ALA A 92 -4.96 19.05 -29.32
C ALA A 92 -5.19 19.14 -30.84
N GLU A 93 -6.46 19.11 -31.28
CA GLU A 93 -6.87 19.29 -32.68
C GLU A 93 -6.93 20.77 -33.12
N GLY A 94 -6.57 21.71 -32.24
CA GLY A 94 -6.61 23.15 -32.52
C GLY A 94 -8.00 23.79 -32.42
N LYS A 95 -9.04 23.03 -32.03
CA LYS A 95 -10.40 23.55 -31.81
C LYS A 95 -10.53 24.20 -30.44
N ASN A 96 -11.52 25.07 -30.26
CA ASN A 96 -11.87 25.63 -28.95
C ASN A 96 -12.94 24.77 -28.28
N LYS A 97 -12.75 24.47 -27.00
CA LYS A 97 -13.74 23.84 -26.13
C LYS A 97 -14.25 24.86 -25.12
N ASP A 98 -15.57 24.95 -25.01
CA ASP A 98 -16.25 25.76 -24.01
C ASP A 98 -16.36 25.01 -22.66
N GLY A 99 -16.34 25.77 -21.57
CA GLY A 99 -16.50 25.28 -20.21
C GLY A 99 -15.18 24.95 -19.51
N PRO A 100 -15.13 25.08 -18.17
CA PRO A 100 -13.90 24.92 -17.41
C PRO A 100 -13.45 23.45 -17.35
N LEU A 101 -12.13 23.24 -17.25
CA LEU A 101 -11.56 21.94 -16.89
C LEU A 101 -11.44 21.86 -15.38
N LEU A 102 -12.14 20.91 -14.80
CA LEU A 102 -12.06 20.62 -13.38
C LEU A 102 -11.02 19.52 -13.12
N THR A 103 -10.14 19.75 -12.15
CA THR A 103 -9.23 18.75 -11.59
C THR A 103 -9.32 18.71 -10.07
N ARG A 104 -9.11 17.53 -9.48
CA ARG A 104 -9.00 17.35 -8.03
C ARG A 104 -7.58 16.94 -7.70
N ARG A 105 -6.90 17.72 -6.86
CA ARG A 105 -5.48 17.54 -6.59
C ARG A 105 -5.26 17.33 -5.10
N GLU A 106 -4.65 16.21 -4.76
CA GLU A 106 -4.31 15.87 -3.39
C GLU A 106 -2.96 16.49 -3.02
N PHE A 107 -2.85 16.99 -1.78
CA PHE A 107 -1.65 17.55 -1.19
C PHE A 107 -1.40 16.94 0.19
N LEU A 108 -0.14 16.92 0.61
CA LEU A 108 0.26 16.71 2.00
C LEU A 108 0.45 18.08 2.66
N CYS A 109 -0.39 18.38 3.63
CA CYS A 109 -0.32 19.59 4.44
C CYS A 109 0.58 19.37 5.65
N ASP A 110 1.45 20.33 5.93
CA ASP A 110 2.28 20.36 7.14
C ASP A 110 3.19 19.13 7.32
N ALA A 111 3.67 18.58 6.20
CA ALA A 111 4.57 17.44 6.17
C ALA A 111 6.05 17.86 6.24
N SER A 112 6.89 17.03 6.85
CA SER A 112 8.34 17.20 6.90
C SER A 112 9.04 15.87 6.71
N PHE A 113 10.01 15.84 5.80
CA PHE A 113 10.79 14.66 5.47
C PHE A 113 12.27 14.97 5.48
N LEU A 114 13.06 13.99 5.92
CA LEU A 114 14.50 13.95 5.69
C LEU A 114 14.78 12.88 4.63
N VAL A 115 15.31 13.29 3.49
CA VAL A 115 15.70 12.38 2.40
C VAL A 115 17.21 12.19 2.41
N ALA A 116 17.66 10.94 2.40
CA ALA A 116 19.06 10.56 2.19
C ALA A 116 19.22 9.98 0.79
N LEU A 117 20.19 10.47 0.03
CA LEU A 117 20.61 9.92 -1.25
C LEU A 117 22.05 9.43 -1.14
N ASN A 118 22.26 8.12 -1.20
CA ASN A 118 23.58 7.50 -1.10
C ASN A 118 24.06 6.99 -2.46
N GLY A 119 25.33 7.23 -2.80
CA GLY A 119 25.92 6.76 -4.04
C GLY A 119 27.32 7.32 -4.30
N GLU A 120 27.67 7.49 -5.57
CA GLU A 120 29.03 7.87 -5.96
C GLU A 120 29.43 9.27 -5.41
N PRO A 121 30.55 9.41 -4.68
CA PRO A 121 30.95 10.69 -4.08
C PRO A 121 31.10 11.87 -5.06
N ALA A 122 31.50 11.59 -6.30
CA ALA A 122 31.62 12.63 -7.34
C ALA A 122 30.27 13.21 -7.72
N LEU A 123 29.27 12.34 -7.93
CA LEU A 123 27.89 12.73 -8.21
C LEU A 123 27.27 13.46 -7.01
N ILE A 124 27.48 12.98 -5.79
CA ILE A 124 26.99 13.64 -4.57
C ILE A 124 27.56 15.06 -4.44
N LYS A 125 28.85 15.24 -4.72
CA LYS A 125 29.49 16.57 -4.72
C LYS A 125 28.87 17.48 -5.79
N GLU A 126 28.66 16.99 -7.00
CA GLU A 126 28.04 17.74 -8.10
C GLU A 126 26.62 18.19 -7.75
N LEU A 127 25.81 17.29 -7.20
CA LEU A 127 24.44 17.58 -6.75
C LEU A 127 24.40 18.58 -5.60
N TYR A 128 25.30 18.44 -4.63
CA TYR A 128 25.42 19.39 -3.52
C TYR A 128 25.72 20.81 -4.02
N GLN A 129 26.68 20.95 -4.94
CA GLN A 129 27.02 22.25 -5.54
C GLN A 129 25.84 22.85 -6.32
N ALA A 130 25.12 22.04 -7.09
CA ALA A 130 23.95 22.49 -7.83
C ALA A 130 22.83 22.99 -6.91
N LEU A 131 22.60 22.32 -5.78
CA LEU A 131 21.58 22.72 -4.80
C LEU A 131 21.95 23.99 -4.02
N GLN A 132 23.23 24.33 -3.91
CA GLN A 132 23.68 25.61 -3.32
C GLN A 132 23.34 26.81 -4.21
N GLN A 133 23.34 26.62 -5.54
CA GLN A 133 23.05 27.65 -6.53
C GLN A 133 22.12 27.09 -7.62
N PRO A 134 20.83 26.84 -7.29
CA PRO A 134 19.93 26.18 -8.21
C PRO A 134 19.62 27.05 -9.42
N LYS A 135 19.75 26.48 -10.62
CA LYS A 135 19.47 27.20 -11.87
C LYS A 135 17.99 27.48 -12.08
N TRP A 136 17.11 26.59 -11.63
CA TRP A 136 15.65 26.78 -11.64
C TRP A 136 15.04 26.74 -10.25
N THR A 137 13.85 27.33 -10.12
CA THR A 137 13.10 27.36 -8.87
C THR A 137 12.82 25.94 -8.36
N LEU A 138 13.28 25.65 -7.15
CA LEU A 138 13.00 24.39 -6.47
C LEU A 138 11.63 24.43 -5.78
N TYR A 139 10.89 23.34 -5.85
CA TYR A 139 9.56 23.21 -5.24
C TYR A 139 9.30 21.76 -4.83
N LEU A 140 8.38 21.57 -3.88
CA LEU A 140 8.06 20.27 -3.29
C LEU A 140 6.96 19.56 -4.09
N GLY A 141 7.38 19.05 -5.25
CA GLY A 141 6.55 18.28 -6.17
C GLY A 141 5.74 19.12 -7.16
N ARG A 142 4.92 20.08 -6.67
CA ARG A 142 4.22 21.05 -7.54
C ARG A 142 4.78 22.45 -7.33
N LYS A 143 4.78 23.29 -8.39
CA LYS A 143 5.34 24.65 -8.35
C LYS A 143 4.69 25.57 -7.31
N CYS A 144 3.45 25.30 -6.91
CA CYS A 144 2.74 26.02 -5.84
C CYS A 144 3.15 25.58 -4.41
N CYS A 145 4.07 24.63 -4.27
CA CYS A 145 4.54 24.10 -2.99
C CYS A 145 5.97 24.60 -2.70
N PRO A 146 6.17 25.83 -2.21
CA PRO A 146 7.50 26.30 -1.84
C PRO A 146 8.03 25.57 -0.60
N PRO A 147 9.34 25.30 -0.50
CA PRO A 147 9.93 24.81 0.74
C PRO A 147 9.92 25.90 1.81
N SER A 148 9.64 25.52 3.06
CA SER A 148 9.67 26.44 4.23
C SER A 148 11.05 26.49 4.90
N ARG A 149 11.94 25.53 4.59
CA ARG A 149 13.33 25.47 5.05
C ARG A 149 14.27 25.30 3.86
N PRO A 150 15.54 25.72 3.96
CA PRO A 150 16.54 25.38 2.95
C PRO A 150 16.58 23.86 2.72
N ILE A 151 16.55 23.44 1.45
CA ILE A 151 16.61 22.02 1.10
C ILE A 151 17.94 21.41 1.59
N LEU A 152 19.03 22.19 1.52
CA LEU A 152 20.33 21.86 2.10
C LEU A 152 20.45 22.30 3.57
N ALA A 153 19.49 21.91 4.42
CA ALA A 153 19.59 22.19 5.86
C ALA A 153 20.76 21.44 6.54
N HIS A 154 21.25 20.36 5.92
CA HIS A 154 22.32 19.52 6.46
C HIS A 154 23.42 19.33 5.40
N ALA A 155 24.67 19.28 5.85
CA ALA A 155 25.82 19.01 4.98
C ALA A 155 25.84 17.52 4.55
N PRO A 156 26.41 17.21 3.38
CA PRO A 156 26.60 15.82 2.97
C PRO A 156 27.61 15.11 3.88
N GLY A 157 27.43 13.81 4.07
CA GLY A 157 28.20 12.98 5.00
C GLY A 157 28.72 11.68 4.38
N CYS A 158 29.47 10.91 5.18
CA CYS A 158 29.90 9.55 4.84
C CYS A 158 29.13 8.57 5.73
N HIS A 159 28.30 7.72 5.14
CA HIS A 159 27.46 6.79 5.90
C HIS A 159 27.53 5.39 5.31
N LYS A 160 27.52 4.39 6.18
CA LYS A 160 27.61 2.97 5.78
C LYS A 160 26.40 2.54 4.96
N ASP A 161 25.23 3.04 5.31
CA ASP A 161 23.93 2.64 4.76
C ASP A 161 22.88 3.74 4.93
N LEU A 162 21.71 3.57 4.30
CA LEU A 162 20.60 4.53 4.42
C LEU A 162 20.12 4.73 5.88
N PRO A 163 19.98 3.69 6.72
CA PRO A 163 19.63 3.88 8.13
C PRO A 163 20.60 4.79 8.89
N SER A 164 21.91 4.54 8.79
CA SER A 164 22.91 5.36 9.48
C SER A 164 22.95 6.80 8.97
N ALA A 165 22.68 7.03 7.68
CA ALA A 165 22.48 8.37 7.15
C ALA A 165 21.28 9.08 7.76
N LEU A 166 20.12 8.43 7.80
CA LEU A 166 18.89 9.01 8.34
C LEU A 166 18.93 9.22 9.87
N GLN A 167 19.76 8.49 10.60
CA GLN A 167 19.99 8.69 12.04
C GLN A 167 20.89 9.87 12.36
N SER A 168 21.81 10.21 11.44
CA SER A 168 22.85 11.21 11.70
C SER A 168 22.32 12.62 11.98
N VAL A 169 21.08 12.88 11.58
CA VAL A 169 20.38 14.13 11.82
C VAL A 169 19.37 13.90 12.95
N PRO A 170 19.42 14.63 14.06
CA PRO A 170 18.39 14.50 15.09
C PRO A 170 17.01 14.90 14.57
N TRP A 171 15.96 14.43 15.22
CA TRP A 171 14.64 15.00 15.06
C TRP A 171 14.61 16.38 15.73
N GLU A 172 14.10 17.38 15.03
CA GLU A 172 14.04 18.75 15.52
C GLU A 172 12.59 19.16 15.77
N LYS A 173 12.33 19.74 16.94
CA LYS A 173 11.07 20.43 17.22
C LYS A 173 10.94 21.64 16.29
N ARG A 174 9.76 21.86 15.73
CA ARG A 174 9.47 23.08 14.95
C ARG A 174 8.92 24.17 15.84
N TYR A 175 8.01 23.80 16.74
CA TYR A 175 7.41 24.69 17.72
C TYR A 175 7.76 24.25 19.14
N ALA A 176 7.74 25.18 20.09
CA ALA A 176 8.06 24.89 21.48
C ALA A 176 7.15 23.79 22.08
N ASP A 177 5.89 23.76 21.64
CA ASP A 177 4.86 22.84 22.11
C ASP A 177 4.85 21.50 21.36
N ASP A 178 5.76 21.30 20.39
CA ASP A 178 5.85 20.00 19.69
C ASP A 178 6.31 18.91 20.66
N THR A 179 5.49 17.86 20.75
CA THR A 179 5.83 16.63 21.48
C THR A 179 6.81 15.80 20.66
N THR A 180 7.89 15.34 21.28
CA THR A 180 8.84 14.42 20.65
C THR A 180 8.11 13.11 20.32
N PRO A 181 8.09 12.67 19.06
CA PRO A 181 7.43 11.42 18.68
C PRO A 181 8.26 10.24 19.20
N GLU A 182 7.63 9.19 19.73
CA GLU A 182 8.37 8.00 20.16
C GLU A 182 9.06 7.29 18.99
N LYS A 183 8.44 7.34 17.80
CA LYS A 183 8.88 6.65 16.60
C LYS A 183 8.77 7.53 15.36
N LEU A 184 9.71 7.34 14.44
CA LEU A 184 9.67 7.90 13.09
C LEU A 184 9.64 6.76 12.08
N GLU A 185 8.69 6.79 11.17
CA GLU A 185 8.68 5.86 10.04
C GLU A 185 9.76 6.25 9.03
N ALA A 186 10.30 5.25 8.34
CA ALA A 186 11.18 5.47 7.22
C ALA A 186 10.97 4.45 6.09
N LEU A 187 11.15 4.95 4.88
CA LEU A 187 11.06 4.21 3.62
C LEU A 187 12.47 4.09 3.06
N LEU A 188 12.94 2.87 2.85
CA LEU A 188 14.29 2.61 2.36
C LEU A 188 14.21 1.90 1.00
N GLU A 189 14.91 2.43 0.00
CA GLU A 189 15.08 1.72 -1.26
C GLU A 189 15.91 0.45 -1.03
N TRP A 190 15.34 -0.69 -1.42
CA TRP A 190 15.99 -1.98 -1.36
C TRP A 190 16.56 -2.37 -2.72
N ARG A 191 17.75 -2.97 -2.71
CA ARG A 191 18.38 -3.58 -3.89
C ARG A 191 18.94 -4.95 -3.54
N PRO A 192 18.96 -5.88 -4.51
CA PRO A 192 19.59 -7.17 -4.32
C PRO A 192 21.08 -7.02 -3.99
N SER A 193 21.56 -7.89 -3.13
CA SER A 193 22.98 -8.01 -2.75
C SER A 193 23.38 -9.49 -2.76
N ASP A 194 24.68 -9.79 -2.76
CA ASP A 194 25.17 -11.17 -2.72
C ASP A 194 24.64 -11.95 -1.50
N GLN A 195 24.41 -11.25 -0.38
CA GLN A 195 23.89 -11.83 0.86
C GLN A 195 22.36 -11.97 0.85
N GLN A 196 21.66 -11.11 0.13
CA GLN A 196 20.20 -11.09 0.00
C GLN A 196 19.82 -10.85 -1.46
N PRO A 197 19.80 -11.90 -2.29
CA PRO A 197 19.51 -11.75 -3.72
C PRO A 197 18.01 -11.51 -4.00
N ASN A 198 17.14 -11.90 -3.07
CA ASN A 198 15.68 -11.77 -3.19
C ASN A 198 15.17 -10.67 -2.26
N ALA A 199 14.15 -9.95 -2.72
CA ALA A 199 13.49 -8.92 -1.92
C ALA A 199 12.86 -9.54 -0.67
N PRO A 200 12.88 -8.83 0.49
CA PRO A 200 12.15 -9.23 1.67
C PRO A 200 10.65 -9.43 1.39
N ASP A 201 10.00 -10.34 2.12
CA ASP A 201 8.57 -10.66 1.94
C ASP A 201 7.65 -9.45 2.19
N ASP A 202 8.11 -8.49 2.99
CA ASP A 202 7.41 -7.24 3.33
C ASP A 202 7.81 -6.05 2.45
N ALA A 203 8.62 -6.26 1.40
CA ALA A 203 9.01 -5.20 0.49
C ALA A 203 7.83 -4.77 -0.41
N GLU A 204 7.58 -3.47 -0.46
CA GLU A 204 6.60 -2.85 -1.35
C GLU A 204 7.22 -2.52 -2.71
N ILE A 205 6.39 -2.51 -3.76
CA ILE A 205 6.80 -2.06 -5.10
C ILE A 205 6.24 -0.66 -5.34
N TRP A 206 7.13 0.30 -5.57
CA TRP A 206 6.78 1.67 -5.93
C TRP A 206 7.16 1.94 -7.39
N TYR A 207 6.21 2.45 -8.19
CA TYR A 207 6.42 2.82 -9.60
C TYR A 207 6.79 4.29 -9.74
N ASP A 208 7.95 4.65 -9.22
CA ASP A 208 8.39 6.06 -9.13
C ASP A 208 9.83 6.30 -9.56
N ALA A 209 10.55 5.32 -10.09
CA ALA A 209 11.87 5.52 -10.69
C ALA A 209 11.71 6.13 -12.10
N PRO A 210 12.12 7.38 -12.37
CA PRO A 210 11.88 8.03 -13.66
C PRO A 210 12.67 7.37 -14.80
N GLN A 211 11.97 6.96 -15.86
CA GLN A 211 12.56 6.47 -17.11
C GLN A 211 12.54 7.56 -18.20
N CYS A 212 11.48 8.37 -18.22
CA CYS A 212 11.34 9.52 -19.09
C CYS A 212 10.56 10.62 -18.35
N LEU A 213 10.79 11.87 -18.71
CA LEU A 213 10.06 13.02 -18.15
C LEU A 213 9.01 13.61 -19.11
N GLU A 214 9.10 13.28 -20.41
CA GLU A 214 8.22 13.79 -21.45
C GLU A 214 8.07 12.79 -22.62
N PRO A 215 6.96 12.03 -22.71
CA PRO A 215 5.93 11.89 -21.66
C PRO A 215 6.51 11.21 -20.41
N PRO A 216 5.98 11.52 -19.21
CA PRO A 216 6.49 10.92 -17.98
C PRO A 216 6.24 9.41 -17.95
N ALA A 217 7.29 8.65 -17.70
CA ALA A 217 7.26 7.19 -17.54
C ALA A 217 8.11 6.78 -16.33
N HIS A 218 7.64 5.77 -15.60
CA HIS A 218 8.26 5.34 -14.35
C HIS A 218 8.42 3.81 -14.31
N GLY A 219 9.60 3.37 -13.86
CA GLY A 219 9.90 1.98 -13.56
C GLY A 219 9.65 1.64 -12.08
N PRO A 220 9.56 0.34 -11.75
CA PRO A 220 9.41 -0.12 -10.38
C PRO A 220 10.71 -0.03 -9.60
N ARG A 221 10.60 0.15 -8.28
CA ARG A 221 11.66 -0.11 -7.29
C ARG A 221 11.07 -0.74 -6.03
N PHE A 222 11.89 -1.46 -5.29
CA PHE A 222 11.50 -2.06 -4.02
C PHE A 222 11.76 -1.09 -2.86
N ILE A 223 10.79 -0.98 -1.97
CA ILE A 223 10.84 -0.16 -0.76
C ILE A 223 10.58 -1.04 0.45
N THR A 224 11.44 -0.97 1.46
CA THR A 224 11.20 -1.57 2.77
C THR A 224 10.85 -0.49 3.79
N ARG A 225 9.96 -0.81 4.71
CA ARG A 225 9.62 0.09 5.83
C ARG A 225 10.46 -0.25 7.04
N THR A 226 10.93 0.78 7.72
CA THR A 226 11.55 0.65 9.03
C THR A 226 11.05 1.74 9.97
N ALA A 227 11.33 1.59 11.25
CA ALA A 227 11.05 2.61 12.25
C ALA A 227 12.32 2.96 13.01
N PHE A 228 12.46 4.25 13.33
CA PHE A 228 13.46 4.74 14.26
C PHE A 228 12.80 5.09 15.59
N SER A 229 13.51 4.90 16.69
CA SER A 229 13.13 5.44 18.00
C SER A 229 13.76 6.81 18.19
N VAL A 230 13.02 7.73 18.79
CA VAL A 230 13.52 9.09 19.09
C VAL A 230 13.68 9.24 20.59
N ALA A 231 14.88 9.61 21.02
CA ALA A 231 15.16 9.95 22.40
C ALA A 231 14.59 11.33 22.76
N PRO A 232 14.38 11.66 24.06
CA PRO A 232 13.82 12.94 24.47
C PRO A 232 14.59 14.18 23.97
N ASP A 233 15.90 14.03 23.72
CA ASP A 233 16.79 15.06 23.17
C ASP A 233 16.76 15.14 21.63
N GLY A 234 15.90 14.34 20.98
CA GLY A 234 15.77 14.29 19.52
C GLY A 234 16.73 13.32 18.83
N GLN A 235 17.63 12.64 19.55
CA GLN A 235 18.52 11.66 18.91
C GLN A 235 17.73 10.49 18.34
N VAL A 236 18.09 10.07 17.13
CA VAL A 236 17.36 9.05 16.38
C VAL A 236 18.19 7.76 16.32
N THR A 237 17.63 6.65 16.81
CA THR A 237 18.27 5.33 16.81
C THR A 237 17.38 4.30 16.10
N VAL A 238 17.95 3.19 15.60
CA VAL A 238 17.15 2.15 14.92
C VAL A 238 16.23 1.59 15.99
N ALA A 239 14.91 1.63 15.76
CA ALA A 239 14.02 1.00 16.71
C ALA A 239 14.36 -0.50 16.74
N PRO A 240 14.53 -1.12 17.92
CA PRO A 240 14.67 -2.57 17.97
C PRO A 240 13.49 -3.17 17.20
N GLN A 241 13.78 -4.00 16.20
CA GLN A 241 12.74 -4.72 15.46
C GLN A 241 11.90 -5.45 16.50
N HIS A 242 10.72 -4.93 16.81
CA HIS A 242 9.69 -5.76 17.37
C HIS A 242 9.40 -6.74 16.26
N GLN A 243 9.95 -7.96 16.40
CA GLN A 243 9.41 -9.14 15.74
C GLN A 243 7.90 -8.95 15.80
N GLN A 244 7.27 -8.80 14.64
CA GLN A 244 5.82 -8.77 14.57
C GLN A 244 5.37 -9.89 15.47
N GLN A 245 4.69 -9.57 16.58
CA GLN A 245 3.93 -10.58 17.28
C GLN A 245 2.93 -11.02 16.22
N LEU A 246 3.25 -12.13 15.54
CA LEU A 246 2.31 -12.86 14.73
C LEU A 246 1.02 -12.87 15.57
N PRO A 247 -0.13 -12.44 15.00
CA PRO A 247 -1.37 -12.50 15.72
C PRO A 247 -1.43 -13.86 16.39
N LEU A 248 -1.62 -13.89 17.72
CA LEU A 248 -1.70 -15.16 18.44
C LEU A 248 -2.63 -16.06 17.63
N PRO A 249 -2.16 -17.26 17.21
CA PRO A 249 -3.00 -18.14 16.42
C PRO A 249 -4.34 -18.26 17.15
N PRO A 250 -5.48 -18.15 16.44
CA PRO A 250 -6.78 -18.18 17.09
C PRO A 250 -6.82 -19.42 18.00
N PRO A 251 -7.47 -19.36 19.17
CA PRO A 251 -7.42 -20.41 20.20
C PRO A 251 -8.13 -21.72 19.79
N ARG A 252 -8.37 -21.91 18.49
CA ARG A 252 -9.04 -23.04 17.88
C ARG A 252 -8.05 -23.78 16.99
N PRO A 253 -7.90 -25.11 17.15
CA PRO A 253 -7.11 -25.91 16.24
C PRO A 253 -7.64 -25.73 14.82
N ARG A 254 -6.75 -25.42 13.86
CA ARG A 254 -7.12 -25.43 12.45
C ARG A 254 -7.51 -26.87 12.08
N ALA A 255 -8.67 -27.05 11.45
CA ALA A 255 -9.05 -28.34 10.91
C ALA A 255 -7.99 -28.77 9.88
N ASN A 256 -7.23 -29.82 10.19
CA ASN A 256 -6.31 -30.42 9.24
C ASN A 256 -7.12 -31.28 8.26
N TYR A 257 -7.51 -30.72 7.12
CA TYR A 257 -8.29 -31.41 6.10
C TYR A 257 -7.55 -32.61 5.46
N ASN A 258 -6.24 -32.73 5.69
CA ASN A 258 -5.42 -33.89 5.30
C ASN A 258 -5.39 -34.98 6.39
N ASN A 259 -6.10 -34.81 7.50
CA ASN A 259 -6.21 -35.83 8.53
C ASN A 259 -7.11 -36.99 8.04
N SER A 260 -6.53 -38.19 7.96
CA SER A 260 -7.22 -39.41 7.53
C SER A 260 -8.38 -39.82 8.46
N ALA A 261 -8.36 -39.40 9.73
CA ALA A 261 -9.48 -39.61 10.65
C ALA A 261 -10.69 -38.74 10.28
N TYR A 262 -10.46 -37.46 9.94
CA TYR A 262 -11.49 -36.53 9.51
C TYR A 262 -12.15 -36.97 8.19
N GLN A 263 -11.36 -37.44 7.23
CA GLN A 263 -11.86 -37.96 5.96
C GLN A 263 -12.77 -39.18 6.17
N ARG A 264 -12.37 -40.12 7.03
CA ARG A 264 -13.20 -41.29 7.39
C ARG A 264 -14.50 -40.89 8.09
N ALA A 265 -14.48 -39.91 9.00
CA ALA A 265 -15.68 -39.43 9.68
C ALA A 265 -16.68 -38.79 8.69
N ARG A 266 -16.16 -38.03 7.71
CA ARG A 266 -16.96 -37.43 6.63
C ARG A 266 -17.62 -38.49 5.75
N ASP A 267 -16.87 -39.49 5.31
CA ASP A 267 -17.39 -40.58 4.48
C ASP A 267 -18.44 -41.41 5.23
N LYS A 268 -18.18 -41.69 6.53
CA LYS A 268 -19.15 -42.37 7.39
C LYS A 268 -20.46 -41.60 7.50
N ARG A 269 -20.41 -40.27 7.65
CA ARG A 269 -21.62 -39.42 7.70
C ARG A 269 -22.37 -39.41 6.37
N LEU A 270 -21.67 -39.25 5.25
CA LEU A 270 -22.28 -39.30 3.92
C LEU A 270 -22.98 -40.64 3.68
N HIS A 271 -22.35 -41.75 4.07
CA HIS A 271 -22.94 -43.07 3.92
C HIS A 271 -24.16 -43.26 4.83
N ALA A 272 -24.11 -42.79 6.08
CA ALA A 272 -25.24 -42.84 7.01
C ALA A 272 -26.46 -42.05 6.52
N ASP A 273 -26.23 -40.93 5.83
CA ASP A 273 -27.31 -40.13 5.20
C ASP A 273 -27.66 -40.61 3.78
N HIS A 274 -27.21 -41.79 3.38
CA HIS A 274 -27.42 -42.38 2.04
C HIS A 274 -26.97 -41.50 0.86
N GLY A 275 -25.96 -40.66 1.09
CA GLY A 275 -25.46 -39.71 0.09
C GLY A 275 -26.43 -38.57 -0.21
N LEU A 276 -27.44 -38.35 0.63
CA LEU A 276 -28.45 -37.32 0.43
C LEU A 276 -28.28 -36.15 1.39
N CYS A 277 -28.60 -34.96 0.91
CA CYS A 277 -28.65 -33.75 1.72
C CYS A 277 -29.77 -33.88 2.76
N VAL A 278 -29.45 -33.78 4.04
CA VAL A 278 -30.46 -33.93 5.11
C VAL A 278 -31.58 -32.91 4.98
N PHE A 279 -31.28 -31.71 4.45
CA PHE A 279 -32.20 -30.59 4.28
C PHE A 279 -33.10 -30.70 3.04
N CYS A 280 -32.52 -30.83 1.84
CA CYS A 280 -33.26 -30.75 0.57
C CYS A 280 -33.33 -32.06 -0.22
N LYS A 281 -32.74 -33.15 0.29
CA LYS A 281 -32.71 -34.48 -0.34
C LYS A 281 -32.02 -34.59 -1.70
N ASN A 282 -31.40 -33.52 -2.21
CA ASN A 282 -30.49 -33.61 -3.36
C ASN A 282 -29.20 -34.37 -2.97
N PRO A 283 -28.42 -34.88 -3.93
CA PRO A 283 -27.13 -35.50 -3.66
C PRO A 283 -26.23 -34.62 -2.79
N ALA A 284 -25.75 -35.16 -1.68
CA ALA A 284 -24.82 -34.49 -0.78
C ALA A 284 -23.40 -34.59 -1.33
N THR A 285 -22.70 -33.45 -1.34
CA THR A 285 -21.30 -33.36 -1.76
C THR A 285 -20.39 -32.84 -0.65
N THR A 286 -20.99 -32.40 0.45
CA THR A 286 -20.32 -31.72 1.57
C THR A 286 -20.90 -32.19 2.89
N VAL A 287 -20.16 -31.97 3.97
CA VAL A 287 -20.60 -32.26 5.34
C VAL A 287 -20.40 -31.02 6.19
N GLN A 288 -21.46 -30.57 6.84
CA GLN A 288 -21.49 -29.41 7.73
C GLN A 288 -21.23 -29.85 9.16
N HIS A 289 -20.46 -29.07 9.92
CA HIS A 289 -20.34 -29.26 11.36
C HIS A 289 -21.50 -28.56 12.07
N ILE A 290 -22.14 -29.22 13.02
CA ILE A 290 -23.09 -28.58 13.95
C ILE A 290 -22.40 -28.10 15.24
N THR A 291 -21.15 -28.53 15.46
CA THR A 291 -20.29 -28.06 16.53
C THR A 291 -18.81 -28.25 16.17
N TYR A 292 -17.96 -27.34 16.61
CA TYR A 292 -16.51 -27.44 16.44
C TYR A 292 -15.79 -28.01 17.67
N ARG A 293 -16.51 -28.42 18.73
CA ARG A 293 -15.91 -28.87 20.00
C ARG A 293 -14.96 -30.07 19.86
N ARG A 294 -15.18 -30.93 18.85
CA ARG A 294 -14.36 -32.12 18.56
C ARG A 294 -13.72 -32.08 17.17
N ALA A 295 -13.69 -30.91 16.54
CA ALA A 295 -13.19 -30.77 15.18
C ALA A 295 -11.67 -30.98 15.11
N GLY A 296 -11.22 -31.69 14.07
CA GLY A 296 -9.81 -32.05 13.85
C GLY A 296 -9.52 -33.56 13.82
N GLY A 297 -10.52 -34.43 13.70
CA GLY A 297 -10.35 -35.89 13.57
C GLY A 297 -10.98 -36.75 14.67
N ASN A 298 -11.60 -36.14 15.69
CA ASN A 298 -12.32 -36.83 16.78
C ASN A 298 -13.85 -36.61 16.69
N GLU A 299 -14.35 -36.23 15.52
CA GLU A 299 -15.76 -35.94 15.30
C GLU A 299 -16.60 -37.22 15.35
N THR A 300 -17.77 -37.11 15.98
CA THR A 300 -18.78 -38.17 15.94
C THR A 300 -19.74 -37.93 14.79
N THR A 301 -20.50 -38.97 14.42
CA THR A 301 -21.56 -38.85 13.40
C THR A 301 -22.63 -37.82 13.76
N GLU A 302 -22.81 -37.53 15.04
CA GLU A 302 -23.76 -36.53 15.53
C GLU A 302 -23.27 -35.09 15.33
N ASP A 303 -21.94 -34.87 15.26
CA ASP A 303 -21.36 -33.53 15.08
C ASP A 303 -21.47 -33.03 13.63
N LEU A 304 -21.89 -33.89 12.71
CA LEU A 304 -21.80 -33.69 11.27
C LEU A 304 -23.17 -33.83 10.59
N ARG A 305 -23.43 -33.14 9.47
CA ARG A 305 -24.64 -33.28 8.64
C ARG A 305 -24.32 -33.27 7.15
N SER A 306 -24.81 -34.24 6.39
CA SER A 306 -24.59 -34.26 4.94
C SER A 306 -25.44 -33.21 4.24
N LEU A 307 -24.80 -32.36 3.44
CA LEU A 307 -25.45 -31.30 2.69
C LEU A 307 -25.00 -31.29 1.23
N CYS A 308 -25.91 -30.88 0.35
CA CYS A 308 -25.52 -30.45 -0.99
C CYS A 308 -24.84 -29.08 -0.91
N ARG A 309 -23.99 -28.76 -1.88
CA ARG A 309 -23.19 -27.52 -1.89
C ARG A 309 -24.02 -26.25 -1.67
N LEU A 310 -25.20 -26.15 -2.30
CA LEU A 310 -26.07 -24.98 -2.14
C LEU A 310 -26.63 -24.83 -0.71
N CYS A 311 -27.00 -25.93 -0.06
CA CYS A 311 -27.49 -25.86 1.33
C CYS A 311 -26.34 -25.56 2.31
N HIS A 312 -25.16 -26.13 2.06
CA HIS A 312 -23.96 -25.83 2.83
C HIS A 312 -23.57 -24.34 2.74
N ASP A 313 -23.55 -23.79 1.53
CA ASP A 313 -23.27 -22.35 1.32
C ASP A 313 -24.32 -21.48 2.03
N ALA A 314 -25.61 -21.83 1.96
CA ALA A 314 -26.67 -21.09 2.63
C ALA A 314 -26.50 -21.10 4.16
N VAL A 315 -26.20 -22.25 4.74
CA VAL A 315 -26.00 -22.40 6.19
C VAL A 315 -24.78 -21.60 6.64
N THR A 316 -23.62 -21.80 6.00
CA THR A 316 -22.38 -21.10 6.36
C THR A 316 -22.48 -19.58 6.22
N MET A 317 -23.21 -19.08 5.21
CA MET A 317 -23.47 -17.64 5.06
C MET A 317 -24.33 -17.05 6.17
N ILE A 318 -25.27 -17.82 6.72
CA ILE A 318 -26.05 -17.38 7.89
C ILE A 318 -25.16 -17.38 9.14
N GLU A 319 -24.30 -18.39 9.30
CA GLU A 319 -23.38 -18.52 10.44
C GLU A 319 -22.41 -17.34 10.56
N TYR A 320 -21.89 -16.82 9.44
CA TYR A 320 -21.00 -15.66 9.43
C TYR A 320 -21.64 -14.40 10.04
N GLY A 321 -22.98 -14.30 10.05
CA GLY A 321 -23.69 -13.17 10.63
C GLY A 321 -24.06 -13.32 12.11
N LEU A 322 -23.90 -14.51 12.71
CA LEU A 322 -24.50 -14.84 14.02
C LEU A 322 -23.51 -15.04 15.17
N GLY A 323 -22.20 -14.97 14.94
CA GLY A 323 -21.20 -15.01 16.02
C GLY A 323 -21.28 -16.26 16.92
N LEU A 324 -21.59 -17.43 16.36
CA LEU A 324 -21.99 -18.65 17.09
C LEU A 324 -20.85 -19.37 17.89
N GLU A 325 -19.72 -18.71 18.14
CA GLU A 325 -18.54 -19.28 18.83
C GLU A 325 -18.14 -20.69 18.32
N MET A 326 -18.40 -21.73 19.12
CA MET A 326 -18.14 -23.15 18.81
C MET A 326 -19.38 -23.92 18.35
N GLY A 327 -20.59 -23.36 18.50
CA GLY A 327 -21.84 -23.91 18.00
C GLY A 327 -22.06 -23.57 16.54
N ARG A 328 -22.76 -24.42 15.80
CA ARG A 328 -23.09 -24.19 14.39
C ARG A 328 -24.54 -24.57 14.13
N ILE A 329 -25.07 -24.10 13.02
CA ILE A 329 -26.47 -24.32 12.68
C ILE A 329 -26.68 -25.79 12.35
N ASN A 330 -27.62 -26.42 13.04
CA ASN A 330 -28.12 -27.73 12.63
C ASN A 330 -29.22 -27.53 11.57
N PRO A 331 -29.01 -27.94 10.31
CA PRO A 331 -29.99 -27.76 9.23
C PRO A 331 -31.26 -28.60 9.40
N GLU A 332 -31.25 -29.62 10.26
CA GLU A 332 -32.44 -30.43 10.58
C GLU A 332 -33.37 -29.73 11.56
N ASP A 333 -32.87 -28.73 12.29
CA ASP A 333 -33.65 -28.00 13.28
C ASP A 333 -34.68 -27.10 12.59
N PRO A 334 -36.00 -27.27 12.88
CA PRO A 334 -37.05 -26.49 12.25
C PRO A 334 -36.86 -24.98 12.37
N GLN A 335 -36.21 -24.47 13.42
CA GLN A 335 -36.03 -23.03 13.64
C GLN A 335 -35.24 -22.35 12.51
N TRP A 336 -34.35 -23.09 11.84
CA TRP A 336 -33.49 -22.55 10.77
C TRP A 336 -34.06 -22.74 9.38
N ARG A 337 -35.19 -23.47 9.25
CA ARG A 337 -35.70 -23.90 7.94
C ARG A 337 -35.99 -22.73 7.02
N ASP A 338 -36.74 -21.73 7.49
CA ASP A 338 -37.13 -20.59 6.67
C ASP A 338 -35.95 -19.69 6.33
N ALA A 339 -35.02 -19.51 7.28
CA ALA A 339 -33.80 -18.75 7.06
C ALA A 339 -32.91 -19.39 5.98
N ILE A 340 -32.75 -20.73 6.04
CA ILE A 340 -31.98 -21.48 5.04
C ILE A 340 -32.68 -21.42 3.67
N LEU A 341 -34.01 -21.59 3.60
CA LEU A 341 -34.75 -21.47 2.34
C LEU A 341 -34.59 -20.09 1.70
N LYS A 342 -34.77 -19.02 2.48
CA LYS A 342 -34.58 -17.65 2.03
C LYS A 342 -33.17 -17.43 1.48
N LYS A 343 -32.14 -17.83 2.24
CA LYS A 343 -30.75 -17.66 1.83
C LYS A 343 -30.40 -18.45 0.56
N ARG A 344 -30.94 -19.67 0.40
CA ARG A 344 -30.77 -20.45 -0.83
C ARG A 344 -31.32 -19.71 -2.05
N THR A 345 -32.50 -19.12 -1.94
CA THR A 345 -33.11 -18.34 -3.03
C THR A 345 -32.26 -17.12 -3.39
N GLU A 346 -31.75 -16.40 -2.40
CA GLU A 346 -30.82 -15.28 -2.59
C GLU A 346 -29.54 -15.71 -3.33
N ILE A 347 -28.93 -16.84 -2.95
CA ILE A 347 -27.74 -17.37 -3.61
C ILE A 347 -28.02 -17.71 -5.09
N ILE A 348 -29.17 -18.34 -5.38
CA ILE A 348 -29.56 -18.67 -6.76
C ILE A 348 -29.75 -17.39 -7.58
N GLN A 349 -30.48 -16.41 -7.04
CA GLN A 349 -30.71 -15.13 -7.71
C GLN A 349 -29.39 -14.41 -7.99
N PHE A 350 -28.50 -14.32 -6.99
CA PHE A 350 -27.20 -13.69 -7.16
C PHE A 350 -26.34 -14.39 -8.22
N ARG A 351 -26.23 -15.72 -8.18
CA ARG A 351 -25.47 -16.49 -9.19
C ARG A 351 -26.06 -16.34 -10.59
N SER A 352 -27.38 -16.26 -10.71
CA SER A 352 -28.06 -16.01 -11.99
C SER A 352 -27.76 -14.60 -12.53
N LEU A 353 -27.77 -13.59 -11.66
CA LEU A 353 -27.42 -12.21 -12.02
C LEU A 353 -25.95 -12.06 -12.41
N GLU A 354 -25.02 -12.67 -11.66
CA GLU A 354 -23.59 -12.67 -11.99
C GLU A 354 -23.30 -13.39 -13.30
N ASN A 355 -23.95 -14.54 -13.54
CA ASN A 355 -23.86 -15.20 -14.85
C ASN A 355 -24.38 -14.28 -15.95
N ARG A 356 -25.55 -13.64 -15.76
CA ARG A 356 -26.10 -12.69 -16.74
C ARG A 356 -25.13 -11.53 -17.01
N ARG A 357 -24.55 -10.94 -15.97
CA ARG A 357 -23.52 -9.87 -16.08
C ARG A 357 -22.28 -10.31 -16.85
N ARG A 358 -21.83 -11.56 -16.68
CA ARG A 358 -20.69 -12.11 -17.44
C ARG A 358 -20.98 -12.31 -18.93
N PHE A 359 -22.24 -12.38 -19.32
CA PHE A 359 -22.68 -12.51 -20.72
C PHE A 359 -23.17 -11.20 -21.34
N LEU A 360 -23.21 -10.09 -20.58
CA LEU A 360 -23.51 -8.76 -21.11
C LEU A 360 -22.26 -8.15 -21.74
N GLN A 361 -22.42 -7.46 -22.87
CA GLN A 361 -21.32 -6.72 -23.51
C GLN A 361 -20.92 -5.52 -22.64
N PRO A 362 -19.68 -4.98 -22.77
CA PRO A 362 -19.20 -3.83 -21.98
C PRO A 362 -20.10 -2.59 -22.03
N GLU A 363 -20.97 -2.51 -23.03
CA GLU A 363 -21.90 -1.41 -23.29
C GLU A 363 -23.21 -1.53 -22.48
N GLU A 364 -23.45 -2.67 -21.83
CA GLU A 364 -24.72 -3.02 -21.15
C GLU A 364 -24.60 -3.15 -19.62
N VAL A 365 -23.45 -2.78 -19.04
CA VAL A 365 -23.17 -2.85 -17.57
C VAL A 365 -23.45 -1.52 -16.87
#